data_AF-A0A1W9VW58-F1
#
_entry.id   AF-A0A1W9VW58-F1
#
_cell.length_a   1.000
_cell.length_b   1.000
_cell.length_c   1.000
_cell.angle_alpha   90.00
_cell.angle_beta   90.00
_cell.angle_gamma   90.00
#
_symmetry.space_group_name_H-M   'P 1'
#
loop_
_entity.id
_entity.type
_entity.pdbx_description
1 polymer ?
#
loop_
_entity_poly.entity_id
_entity_poly.type
_entity_poly.pdbx_seq_one_letter_code
_entity_poly.pdbx_strand_id
1 'polypeptide(L)'
;MELAILESLYNPSVINKAYIDASVTRILRKHKKYLNTKIREDTLKKNKHHSSINRLYKLALSIDPTLSDTLKNIIKKYSYFIN
;
A
#
# COMPACT_ATOMS: atom_id res chain seq x y z
N MET A 1 10.95 -0.09 -6.47
CA MET A 1 10.47 -0.92 -5.32
C MET A 1 8.95 -0.84 -5.18
N GLU A 2 8.39 0.33 -5.50
CA GLU A 2 7.02 0.75 -5.27
C GLU A 2 6.03 -0.05 -6.12
N LEU A 3 6.30 -0.20 -7.42
CA LEU A 3 5.45 -0.97 -8.31
C LEU A 3 5.42 -2.45 -7.89
N ALA A 4 6.57 -3.03 -7.53
CA ALA A 4 6.65 -4.41 -7.05
C ALA A 4 5.79 -4.65 -5.78
N ILE A 5 5.75 -3.69 -4.86
CA ILE A 5 4.86 -3.75 -3.68
C ILE A 5 3.38 -3.71 -4.12
N LEU A 6 3.03 -2.82 -5.05
CA LEU A 6 1.64 -2.68 -5.51
C LEU A 6 1.15 -3.93 -6.26
N GLU A 7 1.98 -4.49 -7.14
CA GLU A 7 1.68 -5.71 -7.89
C GLU A 7 1.56 -6.92 -6.96
N SER A 8 2.49 -7.07 -6.00
CA SER A 8 2.44 -8.18 -5.04
C SER A 8 1.16 -8.17 -4.21
N LEU A 9 0.65 -6.97 -3.87
CA LEU A 9 -0.59 -6.80 -3.12
C LEU A 9 -1.85 -6.85 -4.00
N TYR A 10 -1.69 -6.81 -5.32
CA TYR A 10 -2.79 -6.84 -6.29
C TYR A 10 -3.26 -8.28 -6.48
N ASN A 11 -4.41 -8.61 -5.89
CA ASN A 11 -5.05 -9.93 -6.00
C ASN A 11 -4.13 -11.16 -5.84
N PRO A 12 -3.27 -11.23 -4.79
CA PRO A 12 -2.52 -12.44 -4.49
C PRO A 12 -3.46 -13.63 -4.24
N SER A 13 -3.01 -14.81 -4.66
CA SER A 13 -3.67 -16.07 -4.32
C SER A 13 -3.78 -16.24 -2.81
N VAL A 14 -4.82 -16.94 -2.35
CA VAL A 14 -5.09 -17.15 -0.92
C VAL A 14 -3.89 -17.78 -0.21
N ILE A 15 -3.23 -18.72 -0.88
CA ILE A 15 -2.06 -19.45 -0.36
C ILE A 15 -0.88 -18.49 -0.12
N ASN A 16 -0.64 -17.54 -1.03
CA ASN A 16 0.53 -16.67 -0.96
C ASN A 16 0.29 -15.38 -0.17
N LYS A 17 -0.97 -15.06 0.16
CA LYS A 17 -1.35 -13.81 0.80
C LYS A 17 -0.59 -13.55 2.10
N ALA A 18 -0.56 -14.52 3.02
CA ALA A 18 0.11 -14.36 4.32
C ALA A 18 1.62 -14.12 4.16
N TYR A 19 2.25 -14.86 3.24
CA TYR A 19 3.67 -14.71 2.93
C TYR A 19 3.99 -13.33 2.33
N ILE A 20 3.16 -12.87 1.39
CA ILE A 20 3.31 -11.56 0.75
C ILE A 20 3.12 -10.45 1.78
N ASP A 21 2.08 -10.51 2.61
CA ASP A 21 1.81 -9.52 3.64
C ASP A 21 2.98 -9.41 4.64
N ALA A 22 3.55 -10.54 5.07
CA ALA A 22 4.73 -10.58 5.94
C ALA A 22 5.97 -9.98 5.26
N SER A 23 6.18 -10.29 3.98
CA SER A 23 7.32 -9.80 3.20
C SER A 23 7.23 -8.29 2.98
N VAL A 24 6.06 -7.78 2.59
CA VAL A 24 5.80 -6.35 2.45
C VAL A 24 5.97 -5.64 3.78
N THR A 25 5.43 -6.19 4.88
CA THR A 25 5.61 -5.64 6.23
C THR A 25 7.09 -5.50 6.60
N ARG A 26 7.90 -6.52 6.31
CA ARG A 26 9.36 -6.47 6.55
C ARG A 26 10.03 -5.37 5.73
N ILE A 27 9.67 -5.22 4.46
CA ILE A 27 10.17 -4.18 3.57
C ILE A 27 9.78 -2.79 4.09
N LEU A 28 8.52 -2.60 4.48
CA LEU A 28 8.03 -1.34 5.06
C LEU A 28 8.80 -0.96 6.31
N ARG A 29 9.02 -1.90 7.24
CA ARG A 29 9.81 -1.66 8.46
C ARG A 29 11.23 -1.21 8.15
N LYS A 30 11.89 -1.85 7.18
CA LYS A 30 13.30 -1.58 6.83
C LYS A 30 13.49 -0.33 5.97
N HIS A 31 12.54 -0.04 5.07
CA HIS A 31 12.71 0.95 4.01
C HIS A 31 11.68 2.09 4.03
N LYS A 32 10.92 2.27 5.12
CA LYS A 32 9.87 3.31 5.23
C LYS A 32 10.28 4.72 4.81
N LYS A 33 11.52 5.13 5.07
CA LYS A 33 12.04 6.47 4.71
C LYS A 33 12.22 6.67 3.20
N TYR A 34 12.41 5.59 2.46
CA TYR A 34 12.69 5.61 1.01
C TYR A 34 11.43 5.45 0.17
N LEU A 35 10.29 5.35 0.82
CA LEU A 35 9.10 4.84 0.21
C LEU A 35 8.33 6.00 -0.40
N ASN A 36 8.33 6.04 -1.73
CA ASN A 36 7.83 7.20 -2.48
C ASN A 36 6.28 7.17 -2.57
N THR A 37 5.64 8.07 -1.83
CA THR A 37 4.17 8.19 -1.79
C THR A 37 3.59 8.85 -3.04
N LYS A 38 4.37 9.62 -3.80
CA LYS A 38 3.95 10.25 -5.05
C LYS A 38 3.59 9.22 -6.13
N ILE A 39 4.34 8.12 -6.21
CA ILE A 39 4.03 7.03 -7.15
C ILE A 39 2.64 6.43 -6.87
N ARG A 40 2.26 6.32 -5.59
CA ARG A 40 0.95 5.79 -5.18
C ARG A 40 -0.17 6.77 -5.51
N GLU A 41 0.08 8.05 -5.29
CA GLU A 41 -0.80 9.13 -5.69
C GLU A 41 -1.08 9.10 -7.20
N ASP A 42 -0.03 9.06 -8.01
CA ASP A 42 -0.14 9.05 -9.47
C ASP A 42 -0.80 7.76 -9.99
N THR A 43 -0.65 6.65 -9.27
CA THR A 43 -1.34 5.39 -9.57
C THR A 43 -2.84 5.49 -9.33
N LEU A 44 -3.26 6.08 -8.20
CA LEU A 44 -4.68 6.28 -7.89
C LEU A 44 -5.34 7.31 -8.81
N LYS A 45 -4.65 8.39 -9.19
CA LYS A 45 -5.14 9.35 -10.21
C LYS A 45 -5.49 8.69 -11.53
N LYS A 46 -4.82 7.57 -11.87
CA LYS A 46 -5.09 6.78 -13.08
C LYS A 46 -6.17 5.71 -12.87
N ASN A 47 -6.88 5.73 -11.74
CA ASN A 47 -7.87 4.74 -11.32
C ASN A 47 -7.32 3.30 -11.26
N LYS A 48 -6.07 3.12 -10.83
CA LYS A 48 -5.41 1.79 -10.76
C LYS A 48 -5.01 1.41 -9.32
N HIS A 49 -4.90 0.11 -9.08
CA HIS A 49 -4.37 -0.50 -7.84
C HIS A 49 -5.02 -0.03 -6.52
N HIS A 50 -6.29 0.40 -6.54
CA HIS A 50 -7.03 0.81 -5.34
C HIS A 50 -7.00 -0.26 -4.24
N SER A 51 -7.24 -1.53 -4.60
CA SER A 51 -7.21 -2.66 -3.67
C SER A 51 -5.83 -2.87 -3.04
N SER A 52 -4.76 -2.80 -3.84
CA SER A 52 -3.38 -2.90 -3.36
C SER A 52 -3.02 -1.79 -2.39
N ILE A 53 -3.40 -0.54 -2.70
CA ILE A 53 -3.09 0.63 -1.87
C ILE A 53 -3.90 0.59 -0.57
N ASN A 54 -5.15 0.14 -0.61
CA ASN A 54 -5.96 -0.10 0.59
C ASN A 54 -5.35 -1.20 1.49
N ARG A 55 -4.85 -2.29 0.91
CA ARG A 55 -4.13 -3.33 1.66
C ARG A 55 -2.83 -2.79 2.26
N LEU A 56 -2.10 -2.00 1.49
CA LEU A 56 -0.87 -1.36 1.93
C LEU A 56 -1.09 -0.41 3.10
N TYR A 57 -2.18 0.35 3.08
CA TYR A 57 -2.64 1.14 4.22
C TYR A 57 -2.89 0.28 5.45
N LYS A 58 -3.63 -0.84 5.31
CA LYS A 58 -3.89 -1.77 6.42
C LYS A 58 -2.60 -2.34 7.02
N LEU A 59 -1.62 -2.69 6.18
CA LEU A 59 -0.31 -3.14 6.66
C LEU A 59 0.46 -2.03 7.38
N ALA A 60 0.39 -0.79 6.88
CA ALA A 60 1.08 0.35 7.47
C ALA A 60 0.55 0.73 8.86
N LEU A 61 -0.73 0.48 9.18
CA LEU A 61 -1.35 0.78 10.48
C LEU A 61 -0.57 0.19 11.67
N SER A 62 0.01 -1.00 11.50
CA SER A 62 0.77 -1.69 12.56
C SER A 62 2.27 -1.38 12.56
N ILE A 63 2.74 -0.51 11.66
CA ILE A 63 4.17 -0.27 11.41
C ILE A 63 4.54 1.17 11.72
N ASP A 64 3.80 2.12 11.15
CA ASP A 64 4.13 3.53 11.24
C ASP A 64 2.86 4.39 11.07
N PRO A 65 2.38 5.04 12.15
CA PRO A 65 1.19 5.88 12.11
C PRO A 65 1.28 6.98 11.04
N THR A 66 2.44 7.64 10.91
CA THR A 66 2.64 8.73 9.95
C THR A 66 2.53 8.25 8.50
N LEU A 67 3.10 7.08 8.21
CA LEU A 67 2.96 6.46 6.88
C LEU A 67 1.50 6.07 6.60
N SER A 68 0.82 5.53 7.60
CA SER A 68 -0.59 5.12 7.49
C SER A 68 -1.50 6.31 7.22
N ASP A 69 -1.28 7.44 7.89
CA ASP A 69 -2.04 8.68 7.67
C ASP A 69 -1.77 9.27 6.29
N THR A 70 -0.51 9.25 5.84
CA THR A 70 -0.15 9.69 4.50
C THR A 70 -0.89 8.86 3.44
N LEU A 71 -0.90 7.54 3.59
CA LEU A 71 -1.64 6.63 2.71
C LEU A 71 -3.15 6.88 2.75
N LYS A 72 -3.72 7.06 3.95
CA LYS A 72 -5.14 7.35 4.15
C LYS A 72 -5.55 8.64 3.44
N ASN A 73 -4.74 9.69 3.53
CA ASN A 73 -4.99 10.96 2.87
C ASN A 73 -4.97 10.84 1.35
N ILE A 74 -4.00 10.09 0.79
CA ILE A 74 -3.93 9.83 -0.66
C ILE A 74 -5.15 9.01 -1.12
N ILE A 75 -5.51 7.97 -0.37
CA ILE A 75 -6.71 7.16 -0.65
C ILE A 75 -7.95 8.06 -0.64
N LYS A 76 -8.19 8.86 0.40
CA LYS A 76 -9.35 9.77 0.45
C LYS A 76 -9.42 10.75 -0.72
N LYS A 77 -8.26 11.23 -1.18
CA LYS A 77 -8.18 12.24 -2.24
C LYS A 77 -8.46 11.67 -3.63
N TYR A 78 -8.08 10.42 -3.89
CA TYR A 78 -8.08 9.85 -5.25
C TYR A 78 -8.80 8.51 -5.39
N SER A 79 -9.25 7.91 -4.29
CA SER A 79 -10.07 6.71 -4.27
C SER A 79 -11.37 7.05 -3.57
N TYR A 80 -12.50 6.80 -4.23
CA TYR A 80 -13.77 6.73 -3.52
C TYR A 80 -13.60 5.75 -2.36
N PHE A 81 -13.84 6.23 -1.14
CA PHE A 81 -13.72 5.45 0.08
C PHE A 81 -14.82 4.39 0.02
N ILE A 82 -14.48 3.15 -0.33
CA ILE A 82 -15.38 2.02 -0.13
C ILE A 82 -15.26 1.69 1.36
N ASN A 83 -16.27 2.13 2.11
CA ASN A 83 -16.50 1.82 3.53
C ASN A 83 -16.55 0.31 3.77
#